data_AF-A0A6G9CSA6-F1
#
_entry.id   AF-A0A6G9CSA6-F1
#
_cell.length_a   1.000
_cell.length_b   1.000
_cell.length_c   1.000
_cell.angle_alpha   90.00
_cell.angle_beta   90.00
_cell.angle_gamma   90.00
#
_symmetry.space_group_name_H-M   'P 1'
#
loop_
_entity.id
_entity.type
_entity.pdbx_description
1 polymer ?
#
loop_
_entity_poly.entity_id
_entity_poly.type
_entity_poly.pdbx_seq_one_letter_code
_entity_poly.pdbx_strand_id
1 'polypeptide(L)'
;MSRREYTIRLACTFEGCKERSFTTATTRREETEIRQQYQRSPYRCVRHTNPDEVLSADNPEQTITLTAEKVVAPHLRGIDLPGEVRHLDGLFWDKRQGFTYGPGFKAYASDFPPGTKLTVTARIELPAEESL
;
A
#
# COMPACT_ATOMS: atom_id res chain seq x y z
N MET A 1 -19.15 5.07 31.43
CA MET A 1 -18.63 6.37 30.94
C MET A 1 -18.35 6.22 29.45
N SER A 2 -19.03 6.94 28.57
CA SER A 2 -18.68 6.96 27.14
C SER A 2 -17.28 7.55 27.01
N ARG A 3 -16.36 6.84 26.34
CA ARG A 3 -15.05 7.39 26.01
C ARG A 3 -15.27 8.55 25.05
N ARG A 4 -14.69 9.70 25.37
CA ARG A 4 -14.75 10.88 24.50
C ARG A 4 -13.77 10.64 23.35
N GLU A 5 -14.29 10.40 22.16
CA GLU A 5 -13.47 10.32 20.95
C GLU A 5 -13.15 11.73 20.44
N TYR A 6 -11.89 11.94 20.06
CA TYR A 6 -11.39 13.19 19.51
C TYR A 6 -11.18 13.01 18.01
N THR A 7 -12.01 13.63 17.18
CA THR A 7 -11.83 13.62 15.72
C THR A 7 -10.82 14.68 15.31
N ILE A 8 -9.76 14.27 14.60
CA ILE A 8 -8.72 15.13 14.07
C ILE A 8 -8.89 15.17 12.55
N ARG A 9 -8.99 16.39 12.01
CA ARG A 9 -9.13 16.63 10.57
C ARG A 9 -7.77 17.06 10.01
N LEU A 10 -7.32 16.37 8.97
CA LEU A 10 -6.06 16.62 8.30
C LEU A 10 -6.34 17.16 6.90
N ALA A 11 -5.89 18.37 6.61
CA ALA A 11 -5.97 18.95 5.27
C ALA A 11 -4.70 18.61 4.49
N CYS A 12 -4.84 18.24 3.22
CA CYS A 12 -3.69 18.05 2.35
C CYS A 12 -2.93 19.37 2.21
N THR A 13 -1.61 19.32 2.35
CA THR A 13 -0.74 20.51 2.31
C THR A 13 -0.28 20.90 0.90
N PHE A 14 -0.63 20.13 -0.12
CA PHE A 14 -0.37 20.50 -1.51
C PHE A 14 -1.24 21.70 -1.93
N GLU A 15 -0.63 22.65 -2.65
CA GLU A 15 -1.28 23.90 -3.05
C GLU A 15 -2.55 23.63 -3.88
N GLY A 16 -3.66 24.26 -3.50
CA GLY A 16 -4.95 24.09 -4.18
C GLY A 16 -5.69 22.77 -3.91
N CYS A 17 -5.11 21.83 -3.16
CA CYS A 17 -5.78 20.57 -2.84
C CYS A 17 -6.86 20.75 -1.77
N LYS A 18 -8.06 20.21 -2.02
CA LYS A 18 -9.21 20.26 -1.09
C LYS A 18 -9.42 18.97 -0.28
N GLU A 19 -8.55 17.98 -0.47
CA GLU A 19 -8.67 16.66 0.15
C GLU A 19 -8.51 16.74 1.68
N ARG A 20 -9.33 15.97 2.40
CA ARG A 20 -9.29 15.88 3.86
C ARG A 20 -9.31 14.43 4.30
N SER A 21 -8.47 14.11 5.28
CA SER A 21 -8.50 12.83 5.99
C SER A 21 -8.95 13.02 7.43
N PHE A 22 -9.49 11.95 8.01
CA PHE A 22 -9.97 11.92 9.38
C PHE A 22 -9.25 10.81 10.12
N THR A 23 -8.79 11.13 11.33
CA THR A 23 -8.33 10.14 12.29
C THR A 23 -8.98 10.43 13.63
N THR A 24 -9.06 9.43 14.49
CA THR A 24 -9.63 9.56 15.83
C THR A 24 -8.57 9.26 16.88
N ALA A 25 -8.74 9.85 18.05
CA ALA A 25 -7.98 9.52 19.26
C ALA A 25 -8.96 9.23 20.39
N THR A 26 -8.61 8.28 21.25
CA THR A 26 -9.40 7.89 22.42
C THR A 26 -8.94 8.59 23.69
N THR A 27 -7.74 9.20 23.66
CA THR A 27 -7.16 9.96 24.77
C THR A 27 -6.60 11.30 24.30
N ARG A 28 -6.51 12.28 25.21
CA ARG A 28 -5.88 13.59 24.90
C ARG A 28 -4.39 13.48 24.57
N ARG A 29 -3.69 12.50 25.16
CA ARG A 29 -2.28 12.26 24.89
C ARG A 29 -2.08 11.83 23.44
N GLU A 30 -2.84 10.84 23.01
CA GLU A 30 -2.86 10.36 21.63
C GLU A 30 -3.23 11.48 20.64
N GLU A 31 -4.23 12.31 20.98
CA GLU A 31 -4.57 13.48 20.16
C GLU A 31 -3.37 14.42 19.98
N THR A 32 -2.64 14.68 21.06
CA THR A 32 -1.47 15.56 21.05
C THR A 32 -0.33 14.96 20.22
N GLU A 33 -0.06 13.66 20.37
CA GLU A 33 0.96 12.94 19.61
C GLU A 33 0.65 12.97 18.10
N ILE A 34 -0.60 12.71 17.71
CA ILE A 34 -1.05 12.80 16.32
C ILE A 34 -0.84 14.22 15.76
N ARG A 35 -1.24 15.26 16.51
CA ARG A 35 -1.05 16.64 16.08
C ARG A 35 0.43 16.99 15.91
N GLN A 36 1.30 16.55 16.81
CA GLN A 36 2.74 16.75 16.70
C GLN A 36 3.34 16.02 15.50
N GLN A 37 2.90 14.79 15.22
CA GLN A 37 3.33 14.04 14.04
C GLN A 37 3.03 14.81 12.75
N TYR A 38 1.80 15.31 12.60
CA TYR A 38 1.39 16.06 11.40
C TYR A 38 1.90 17.51 11.35
N GLN A 39 2.43 18.04 12.44
CA GLN A 39 3.24 19.27 12.40
C GLN A 39 4.64 18.99 11.81
N ARG A 40 5.25 17.84 12.14
CA ARG A 40 6.58 17.46 11.64
C ARG A 40 6.54 16.96 10.19
N SER A 41 5.53 16.16 9.87
CA SER A 41 5.32 15.61 8.53
C SER A 41 3.88 15.90 8.11
N PRO A 42 3.63 17.04 7.45
CA PRO A 42 2.29 17.44 7.08
C PRO A 42 1.62 16.43 6.16
N TYR A 43 0.32 16.25 6.35
CA TYR A 43 -0.46 15.32 5.56
C TYR A 43 -0.45 15.72 4.07
N ARG A 44 -0.24 14.71 3.22
CA ARG A 44 -0.44 14.77 1.77
C ARG A 44 -1.29 13.56 1.38
N CYS A 45 -2.29 13.78 0.54
CA CYS A 45 -3.13 12.68 0.06
C CYS A 45 -2.43 11.86 -1.02
N VAL A 46 -2.99 10.69 -1.34
CA VAL A 46 -2.41 9.74 -2.31
C VAL A 46 -2.17 10.38 -3.68
N ARG A 47 -3.03 11.33 -4.10
CA ARG A 47 -2.84 12.11 -5.34
C ARG A 47 -1.53 12.90 -5.40
N HIS A 48 -0.90 13.17 -4.26
CA HIS A 48 0.35 13.94 -4.15
C HIS A 48 1.52 13.15 -3.58
N THR A 49 1.26 12.01 -2.94
CA THR A 49 2.35 11.11 -2.50
C THR A 49 2.70 10.12 -3.61
N ASN A 50 1.69 9.56 -4.29
CA ASN A 50 1.83 8.53 -5.31
C ASN A 50 0.92 8.86 -6.53
N PRO A 51 1.17 9.97 -7.25
CA PRO A 51 0.31 10.43 -8.33
C PRO A 51 0.12 9.37 -9.44
N ASP A 52 1.19 8.63 -9.77
CA ASP A 52 1.19 7.63 -10.85
C ASP A 52 0.32 6.40 -10.54
N GLU A 53 0.02 6.15 -9.26
CA GLU A 53 -0.87 5.06 -8.83
C GLU A 53 -2.35 5.46 -8.88
N VAL A 54 -2.65 6.75 -9.08
CA VAL A 54 -4.03 7.25 -9.10
C VAL A 54 -4.57 7.23 -10.51
N LEU A 55 -5.62 6.42 -10.73
CA LEU A 55 -6.38 6.46 -11.96
C LEU A 55 -7.13 7.79 -12.09
N SER A 56 -7.07 8.39 -13.27
CA SER A 56 -7.71 9.65 -13.60
C SER A 56 -8.09 9.69 -15.08
N ALA A 57 -8.71 10.78 -15.56
CA ALA A 57 -8.98 10.93 -16.99
C ALA A 57 -7.69 10.95 -17.83
N ASP A 58 -6.60 11.50 -17.28
CA ASP A 58 -5.28 11.56 -17.93
C ASP A 58 -4.42 10.30 -17.68
N ASN A 59 -4.84 9.44 -16.74
CA ASN A 59 -4.20 8.17 -16.40
C ASN A 59 -5.27 7.07 -16.23
N PRO A 60 -5.91 6.60 -17.31
CA PRO A 60 -7.06 5.71 -17.22
C PRO A 60 -6.70 4.26 -16.92
N GLU A 61 -5.42 3.87 -16.98
CA GLU A 61 -4.96 2.50 -16.77
C GLU A 61 -3.69 2.44 -15.93
N GLN A 62 -3.66 1.50 -14.98
CA GLN A 62 -2.48 1.18 -14.20
C GLN A 62 -2.27 -0.32 -14.17
N THR A 63 -1.03 -0.75 -14.38
CA THR A 63 -0.64 -2.16 -14.37
C THR A 63 0.48 -2.39 -13.36
N ILE A 64 0.33 -3.43 -12.55
CA ILE A 64 1.39 -3.95 -11.67
C ILE A 64 1.67 -5.41 -12.01
N THR A 65 2.95 -5.79 -11.99
CA THR A 65 3.37 -7.18 -12.17
C THR A 65 4.15 -7.63 -10.94
N LEU A 66 3.69 -8.72 -10.33
CA LEU A 66 4.34 -9.38 -9.22
C LEU A 66 4.93 -10.71 -9.69
N THR A 67 6.11 -11.08 -9.21
CA THR A 67 6.77 -12.35 -9.54
C THR A 67 6.84 -13.26 -8.31
N ALA A 68 6.45 -14.53 -8.47
CA ALA A 68 6.56 -15.54 -7.43
C ALA A 68 8.02 -15.99 -7.28
N GLU A 69 8.65 -15.66 -6.17
CA GLU A 69 10.08 -15.90 -5.94
C GLU A 69 10.37 -16.45 -4.54
N LYS A 70 11.54 -17.07 -4.38
CA LYS A 70 12.05 -17.45 -3.06
C LYS A 70 12.68 -16.25 -2.37
N VAL A 71 12.39 -16.09 -1.09
CA VAL A 71 12.98 -15.04 -0.25
C VAL A 71 14.24 -15.59 0.41
N VAL A 72 15.33 -14.83 0.43
CA VAL A 72 16.52 -15.18 1.21
C VAL A 72 16.21 -14.98 2.68
N ALA A 73 16.40 -16.02 3.48
CA ALA A 73 16.19 -15.96 4.92
C ALA A 73 17.24 -15.03 5.56
N PRO A 74 16.88 -14.24 6.59
CA PRO A 74 17.84 -13.45 7.35
C PRO A 74 18.92 -14.35 7.95
N HIS A 75 20.18 -13.88 7.94
CA HIS A 75 21.27 -14.61 8.56
C HIS A 75 21.09 -14.64 10.09
N LEU A 76 20.95 -15.84 10.63
CA LEU A 76 20.89 -16.13 12.05
C LEU A 76 22.27 -16.57 12.53
N ARG A 77 22.91 -15.71 13.34
CA ARG A 77 24.22 -16.01 13.94
C ARG A 77 24.15 -17.29 14.78
N GLY A 78 25.11 -18.19 14.57
CA GLY A 78 25.20 -19.45 15.31
C GLY A 78 24.32 -20.58 14.76
N ILE A 79 23.53 -20.31 13.72
CA ILE A 79 22.76 -21.35 12.99
C ILE A 79 23.32 -21.53 11.59
N ASP A 80 23.62 -20.45 10.87
CA ASP A 80 24.06 -20.58 9.46
C ASP A 80 25.56 -20.82 9.34
N LEU A 81 25.95 -21.70 8.42
CA LEU A 81 27.34 -21.98 8.10
C LEU A 81 27.95 -20.84 7.25
N PRO A 82 29.29 -20.63 7.31
CA PRO A 82 29.95 -19.62 6.48
C PRO A 82 29.69 -19.84 4.99
N GLY A 83 29.02 -18.88 4.34
CA GLY A 83 28.71 -18.91 2.91
C GLY A 83 27.38 -19.59 2.54
N GLU A 84 26.61 -20.06 3.51
CA GLU A 84 25.31 -20.68 3.27
C GLU A 84 24.22 -19.61 3.04
N VAL A 85 23.52 -19.70 1.90
CA VAL A 85 22.33 -18.88 1.62
C VAL A 85 21.09 -19.75 1.82
N ARG A 86 20.34 -19.44 2.87
CA ARG A 86 19.06 -20.10 3.14
C ARG A 86 17.92 -19.31 2.52
N HIS A 87 16.88 -20.02 2.11
CA HIS A 87 15.64 -19.41 1.66
C HIS A 87 14.53 -19.72 2.65
N LEU A 88 13.58 -18.80 2.78
CA LEU A 88 12.33 -19.08 3.48
C LEU A 88 11.55 -20.16 2.73
N ASP A 89 10.80 -20.96 3.49
CA ASP A 89 9.91 -21.97 2.92
C ASP A 89 8.76 -21.32 2.15
N GLY A 90 8.48 -21.85 0.97
CA GLY A 90 7.44 -21.34 0.08
C GLY A 90 7.91 -20.29 -0.94
N LEU A 91 6.94 -19.68 -1.60
CA LEU A 91 7.13 -18.61 -2.59
C LEU A 91 6.41 -17.35 -2.14
N PHE A 92 6.91 -16.22 -2.59
CA PHE A 92 6.44 -14.89 -2.22
C PHE A 92 6.36 -14.01 -3.46
N TRP A 93 5.27 -13.25 -3.57
CA TRP A 93 5.11 -12.21 -4.57
C TRP A 93 6.12 -11.08 -4.29
N ASP A 94 7.01 -10.80 -5.24
CA ASP A 94 8.09 -9.81 -5.19
C ASP A 94 8.91 -9.84 -3.90
N LYS A 95 9.15 -11.06 -3.39
CA LYS A 95 9.91 -11.30 -2.15
C LYS A 95 9.30 -10.67 -0.88
N ARG A 96 8.02 -10.28 -0.91
CA ARG A 96 7.36 -9.60 0.23
C ARG A 96 6.38 -10.49 0.97
N GLN A 97 5.40 -11.05 0.26
CA GLN A 97 4.27 -11.74 0.86
C GLN A 97 3.83 -12.95 0.04
N GLY A 98 3.47 -14.04 0.71
CA GLY A 98 3.01 -15.27 0.06
C GLY A 98 1.59 -15.18 -0.51
N PHE A 99 0.81 -14.17 -0.12
CA PHE A 99 -0.58 -13.97 -0.52
C PHE A 99 -0.82 -12.53 -0.96
N THR A 100 -1.57 -12.35 -2.04
CA THR A 100 -2.03 -11.03 -2.51
C THR A 100 -3.46 -11.11 -3.02
N TYR A 101 -4.17 -9.98 -3.01
CA TYR A 101 -5.58 -9.92 -3.36
C TYR A 101 -5.99 -8.53 -3.84
N GLY A 102 -7.14 -8.49 -4.53
CA GLY A 102 -7.80 -7.27 -4.96
C GLY A 102 -9.24 -7.57 -5.39
N PRO A 103 -9.97 -6.59 -5.94
CA PRO A 103 -11.29 -6.84 -6.51
C PRO A 103 -11.21 -7.92 -7.59
N GLY A 104 -11.95 -9.02 -7.39
CA GLY A 104 -12.04 -10.11 -8.38
C GLY A 104 -10.92 -11.16 -8.36
N PHE A 105 -9.91 -11.06 -7.47
CA PHE A 105 -8.87 -12.09 -7.40
C PHE A 105 -8.27 -12.28 -6.00
N LYS A 106 -7.74 -13.49 -5.78
CA LYS A 106 -6.93 -13.91 -4.64
C LYS A 106 -5.84 -14.81 -5.19
N ALA A 107 -4.59 -14.65 -4.75
CA ALA A 107 -3.48 -15.43 -5.27
C ALA A 107 -2.46 -15.75 -4.19
N TYR A 108 -2.22 -17.05 -3.97
CA TYR A 108 -1.13 -17.56 -3.15
C TYR A 108 0.05 -17.91 -4.06
N ALA A 109 1.23 -17.36 -3.78
CA ALA A 109 2.43 -17.59 -4.59
C ALA A 109 2.88 -19.07 -4.57
N SER A 110 2.61 -19.78 -3.48
CA SER A 110 2.93 -21.21 -3.30
C SER A 110 2.19 -22.14 -4.25
N ASP A 111 1.06 -21.70 -4.82
CA ASP A 111 0.22 -22.52 -5.69
C ASP A 111 0.76 -22.55 -7.13
N PHE A 112 1.84 -21.82 -7.41
CA PHE A 112 2.43 -21.65 -8.73
C PHE A 112 3.93 -22.02 -8.73
N PRO A 113 4.51 -22.36 -9.89
CA PRO A 113 5.95 -22.53 -10.00
C PRO A 113 6.71 -21.20 -9.82
N PRO A 114 7.97 -21.22 -9.34
CA PRO A 114 8.79 -20.02 -9.22
C PRO A 114 9.00 -19.34 -10.57
N GLY A 115 9.02 -18.01 -10.57
CA GLY A 115 9.07 -17.18 -11.79
C GLY A 115 7.70 -16.87 -12.40
N THR A 116 6.61 -17.41 -11.83
CA THR A 116 5.24 -17.06 -12.26
C THR A 116 4.99 -15.58 -12.06
N LYS A 117 4.43 -14.92 -13.07
CA LYS A 117 4.06 -13.51 -13.04
C LYS A 117 2.56 -13.34 -12.87
N LEU A 118 2.16 -12.66 -11.80
CA LEU A 118 0.80 -12.16 -11.63
C LEU A 118 0.76 -10.71 -12.12
N THR A 119 0.02 -10.46 -13.21
CA THR A 119 -0.19 -9.09 -13.72
C THR A 119 -1.62 -8.67 -13.38
N VAL A 120 -1.74 -7.52 -12.71
CA VAL A 120 -3.02 -6.92 -12.34
C VAL A 120 -3.10 -5.58 -13.05
N THR A 121 -4.15 -5.39 -13.83
CA THR A 121 -4.44 -4.14 -14.54
C THR A 121 -5.76 -3.59 -14.03
N ALA A 122 -5.74 -2.37 -13.54
CA ALA A 122 -6.94 -1.60 -13.25
C ALA A 122 -7.11 -0.56 -14.35
N ARG A 123 -8.26 -0.60 -15.04
CA ARG A 123 -8.60 0.32 -16.12
C ARG A 123 -9.96 0.95 -15.84
N ILE A 124 -10.06 2.26 -16.07
CA ILE A 124 -11.31 3.02 -16.07
C ILE A 124 -11.68 3.34 -17.51
N GLU A 125 -12.92 3.04 -17.87
CA GLU A 125 -13.52 3.46 -19.13
C GLU A 125 -14.28 4.78 -18.89
N LEU A 126 -13.91 5.82 -19.62
CA LEU A 126 -14.65 7.08 -19.62
C LEU A 126 -15.90 6.93 -20.50
N PRO A 127 -17.02 7.57 -20.14
CA PRO A 127 -18.19 7.57 -21.00
C PRO A 127 -17.83 8.16 -22.37
N ALA A 128 -18.33 7.55 -23.44
CA ALA A 128 -18.28 8.18 -24.75
C ALA A 128 -19.03 9.52 -24.67
N GLU A 129 -18.51 10.56 -25.31
CA GLU A 129 -19.23 11.84 -25.46
C GLU A 129 -20.53 11.61 -26.25
N GLU A 130 -21.60 11.21 -25.57
CA GLU A 130 -22.94 11.50 -26.08
C GLU A 130 -23.17 12.99 -25.85
N SER A 131 -22.83 13.74 -26.89
CA SER A 131 -23.13 15.16 -27.09
C SER A 131 -24.55 15.49 -26.61
N LEU A 132 -24.62 16.20 -25.48
CA LEU A 132 -25.79 16.96 -25.05
C LEU A 132 -25.93 18.24 -25.89
#